data_AF-A0A6N9GT57-F1
#
_entry.id   AF-A0A6N9GT57-F1
#
_cell.length_a   1.000
_cell.length_b   1.000
_cell.length_c   1.000
_cell.angle_alpha   90.00
_cell.angle_beta   90.00
_cell.angle_gamma   90.00
#
_symmetry.space_group_name_H-M   'P 1'
#
loop_
_entity.id
_entity.type
_entity.pdbx_description
1 polymer ?
#
loop_
_entity_poly.entity_id
_entity_poly.type
_entity_poly.pdbx_seq_one_letter_code
_entity_poly.pdbx_strand_id
1 'polypeptide(L)' 'MDTTWYYENVARITHPEPKEEWVAQVIANPYFVEEQANGRLSYFGYIEEAQKWLRVILEDDKLFNRYFDRTKLKEWGRP' A
#
# COMPACT_ATOMS: atom_id res chain seq x y z
N MET A 1 7.85 -3.62 11.70
CA MET A 1 6.82 -4.16 10.80
C MET A 1 7.44 -5.34 10.10
N ASP A 2 6.83 -6.52 10.20
CA ASP A 2 7.31 -7.71 9.52
C ASP A 2 7.03 -7.63 8.02
N THR A 3 7.95 -8.16 7.23
CA THR A 3 7.90 -8.18 5.76
C THR A 3 7.93 -9.61 5.27
N THR A 4 7.34 -9.87 4.10
CA THR A 4 7.49 -11.17 3.44
C THR A 4 8.77 -11.23 2.62
N TRP A 5 9.27 -12.43 2.34
CA TRP A 5 10.41 -12.63 1.43
C TRP A 5 10.16 -11.98 0.06
N TYR A 6 8.92 -12.08 -0.43
CA TYR A 6 8.50 -11.47 -1.70
C TYR A 6 8.62 -9.95 -1.66
N TYR A 7 8.24 -9.33 -0.54
CA TYR A 7 8.39 -7.89 -0.40
C TYR A 7 9.86 -7.47 -0.46
N GLU A 8 10.73 -8.12 0.32
CA GLU A 8 12.13 -7.75 0.42
C GLU A 8 12.91 -7.93 -0.88
N ASN A 9 12.63 -9.02 -1.60
CA ASN A 9 13.40 -9.42 -2.77
C ASN A 9 12.77 -9.01 -4.11
N VAL A 10 11.49 -8.64 -4.12
CA VAL A 10 10.76 -8.31 -5.35
C VAL A 10 10.06 -6.97 -5.23
N ALA A 11 9.03 -6.86 -4.39
CA ALA A 11 8.14 -5.69 -4.39
C ALA A 11 8.88 -4.38 -4.05
N ARG A 12 9.79 -4.42 -3.07
CA ARG A 12 10.61 -3.27 -2.68
C ARG A 12 11.53 -2.78 -3.79
N ILE A 13 12.02 -3.69 -4.64
CA ILE A 13 12.92 -3.38 -5.75
C ILE A 13 12.11 -2.85 -6.95
N THR A 14 10.97 -3.49 -7.25
CA THR A 14 10.10 -3.09 -8.37
C THR A 14 9.37 -1.77 -8.11
N HIS A 15 9.08 -1.46 -6.84
CA HIS A 15 8.39 -0.23 -6.43
C HIS A 15 9.23 0.54 -5.40
N PRO A 16 10.30 1.24 -5.83
CA PRO A 16 11.15 2.01 -4.93
C PRO A 16 10.53 3.36 -4.54
N GLU A 17 9.51 3.85 -5.25
CA GLU A 17 8.91 5.17 -5.02
C GLU A 17 8.25 5.32 -3.63
N PRO A 18 7.45 4.36 -3.12
CA PRO A 18 6.80 4.54 -1.83
C PRO A 18 7.80 4.50 -0.67
N LYS A 19 7.85 5.57 0.11
CA LYS A 19 8.65 5.64 1.35
C LYS A 19 8.07 4.74 2.44
N GLU A 20 8.92 4.27 3.35
CA GLU A 20 8.49 3.45 4.49
C GLU A 20 7.56 4.22 5.44
N GLU A 21 7.77 5.52 5.61
CA GLU A 21 6.91 6.40 6.40
C GLU A 21 5.46 6.43 5.86
N TRP A 22 5.28 6.47 4.54
CA TRP A 22 3.97 6.48 3.90
C TRP A 22 3.26 5.16 4.08
N VAL A 23 3.99 4.04 3.99
CA VAL A 23 3.42 2.71 4.26
C VAL A 23 2.91 2.63 5.69
N ALA A 24 3.74 3.03 6.66
CA ALA A 24 3.37 3.04 8.07
C ALA A 24 2.15 3.94 8.32
N GLN A 25 2.10 5.13 7.70
CA GLN A 25 0.96 6.03 7.76
C GLN A 25 -0.32 5.38 7.24
N VAL A 26 -0.28 4.74 6.06
CA VAL A 26 -1.47 4.11 5.44
C VAL A 26 -1.97 2.92 6.25
N ILE A 27 -1.09 2.16 6.90
CA ILE A 27 -1.50 1.06 7.79
C ILE A 27 -2.09 1.59 9.08
N ALA A 28 -1.51 2.64 9.66
CA ALA A 28 -1.96 3.22 10.92
C ALA A 28 -3.31 3.94 10.79
N ASN A 29 -3.55 4.60 9.66
CA ASN A 29 -4.79 5.32 9.39
C ASN A 29 -5.20 5.15 7.91
N PRO A 30 -5.72 3.97 7.51
CA PRO A 30 -6.17 3.74 6.16
C PRO A 30 -7.41 4.57 5.85
N TYR A 31 -7.47 5.11 4.64
CA TYR A 31 -8.68 5.71 4.10
C TYR A 31 -9.73 4.63 3.78
N PHE A 32 -9.27 3.50 3.24
CA PHE A 32 -10.12 2.37 2.88
C PHE A 32 -9.36 1.07 3.08
N VAL A 33 -10.06 0.01 3.47
CA VAL A 33 -9.51 -1.34 3.61
C VAL A 33 -10.38 -2.30 2.79
N GLU A 34 -9.73 -3.09 1.93
CA GLU A 34 -10.37 -4.09 1.08
C GLU A 34 -9.80 -5.47 1.41
N GLU A 35 -10.66 -6.42 1.75
CA GLU A 35 -10.30 -7.83 1.85
C GLU A 35 -10.33 -8.50 0.47
N GLN A 36 -9.22 -9.11 0.08
CA GLN A 36 -9.09 -9.84 -1.18
C GLN A 36 -9.55 -11.29 -1.01
N ALA A 37 -9.96 -11.92 -2.12
CA ALA A 37 -10.44 -13.31 -2.13
C ALA A 37 -9.41 -14.35 -1.63
N ASN A 38 -8.12 -13.99 -1.55
CA ASN A 38 -7.05 -14.82 -1.01
C ASN A 38 -6.72 -14.54 0.46
N GLY A 39 -7.56 -13.77 1.17
CA GLY A 39 -7.36 -13.43 2.59
C GLY A 39 -6.37 -12.28 2.83
N ARG A 40 -5.83 -11.66 1.78
CA ARG A 40 -4.95 -10.50 1.92
C ARG A 40 -5.74 -9.21 2.11
N LEU A 41 -5.22 -8.31 2.93
CA LEU A 41 -5.83 -7.00 3.18
C LEU A 41 -5.13 -5.92 2.37
N SER A 42 -5.88 -5.13 1.61
CA SER A 42 -5.39 -3.94 0.91
C SER A 42 -5.79 -2.69 1.67
N TYR A 43 -4.80 -1.99 2.19
CA TYR A 43 -4.94 -0.69 2.83
C TYR A 43 -4.66 0.39 1.79
N PHE A 44 -5.58 1.34 1.67
CA PHE A 44 -5.43 2.47 0.77
C PHE A 44 -5.28 3.74 1.59
N GLY A 45 -4.38 4.62 1.17
CA GLY A 45 -4.33 5.98 1.71
C GLY A 45 -3.75 6.94 0.70
N TYR A 46 -4.23 8.17 0.74
CA TYR A 46 -3.76 9.23 -0.14
C TYR A 46 -2.51 9.88 0.45
N ILE A 47 -1.44 9.93 -0.34
CA ILE A 47 -0.19 10.57 0.05
C ILE A 47 -0.17 11.96 -0.57
N GLU A 48 -0.35 12.99 0.26
CA GLU A 48 -0.40 14.38 -0.18
C GLU A 48 0.89 14.82 -0.87
N GLU A 49 2.05 14.45 -0.31
CA GLU A 49 3.38 14.78 -0.85
C GLU A 49 3.57 14.23 -2.28
N ALA A 50 3.04 13.02 -2.55
CA ALA A 50 3.15 12.37 -3.84
C ALA A 50 1.95 12.66 -4.76
N GLN A 51 0.88 13.27 -4.24
CA GLN A 51 -0.42 13.44 -4.89
C GLN A 51 -0.97 12.14 -5.52
N LYS A 52 -0.76 11.01 -4.85
CA LYS A 52 -1.08 9.67 -5.35
C LYS A 52 -1.73 8.84 -4.24
N TRP A 53 -2.58 7.90 -4.64
CA TRP A 53 -3.08 6.86 -3.73
C TRP A 53 -2.04 5.76 -3.58
N LEU A 54 -1.61 5.49 -2.35
CA LEU A 54 -0.76 4.36 -2.01
C LEU A 54 -1.64 3.18 -1.61
N ARG A 55 -1.43 2.04 -2.27
CA ARG A 55 -1.98 0.75 -1.86
C ARG A 55 -0.91 -0.06 -1.17
N VAL A 56 -1.22 -0.53 0.03
CA VAL A 56 -0.37 -1.39 0.86
C VAL A 56 -1.10 -2.71 1.05
N ILE A 57 -0.46 -3.82 0.70
CA ILE A 57 -1.04 -5.16 0.79
C ILE A 57 -0.36 -5.91 1.92
N LEU A 58 -1.15 -6.39 2.87
CA LEU A 58 -0.70 -7.26 3.95
C LEU A 58 -1.17 -8.71 3.72
N GLU A 59 -0.33 -9.65 4.12
CA GLU A 59 -0.60 -11.10 4.19
C GLU A 59 -0.23 -11.55 5.60
N ASP A 60 -1.21 -12.00 6.39
CA ASP A 60 -1.03 -12.37 7.81
C ASP A 60 -0.24 -11.32 8.61
N ASP A 61 -0.69 -10.05 8.57
CA ASP A 61 -0.04 -8.89 9.21
C ASP A 61 1.37 -8.53 8.69
N LYS A 62 1.89 -9.24 7.68
CA LYS A 62 3.19 -8.95 7.06
C LYS A 62 3.04 -8.15 5.79
N LEU A 63 3.93 -7.19 5.58
CA LEU A 63 3.96 -6.42 4.35
C LEU A 63 4.28 -7.33 3.16
N PHE A 64 3.31 -7.48 2.27
CA PHE A 64 3.45 -8.27 1.05
C PHE A 64 3.84 -7.40 -0.14
N ASN A 65 3.16 -6.25 -0.33
CA ASN A 65 3.43 -5.35 -1.45
C ASN A 65 3.03 -3.91 -1.12
N ARG A 66 3.66 -2.94 -1.79
CA ARG A 66 3.32 -1.52 -1.74
C ARG A 66 3.52 -0.88 -3.11
N TYR A 67 2.54 -0.13 -3.59
CA TYR A 67 2.67 0.61 -4.85
C TYR A 67 1.64 1.73 -4.96
N PHE A 68 1.94 2.72 -5.79
CA PHE A 68 0.97 3.77 -6.10
C PHE A 68 -0.09 3.28 -7.08
N ASP A 69 -1.35 3.30 -6.64
CA ASP A 69 -2.49 2.90 -7.45
C ASP A 69 -2.92 4.06 -8.35
N ARG A 70 -2.67 3.90 -9.66
CA ARG A 70 -3.00 4.91 -10.68
C ARG A 70 -4.47 4.95 -11.03
N THR A 71 -5.23 3.91 -10.71
CA THR A 71 -6.65 3.80 -11.02
C THR A 71 -7.46 4.54 -9.96
N LYS A 72 -7.10 4.38 -8.69
CA LYS A 72 -7.81 5.01 -7.57
C LYS A 72 -7.80 6.53 -7.58
N LEU A 73 -6.75 7.16 -8.14
CA LEU A 73 -6.78 8.60 -8.36
C LEU A 73 -7.91 9.05 -9.31
N LYS A 74 -8.24 8.24 -10.31
CA LYS A 74 -9.34 8.54 -11.24
C LYS A 74 -10.70 8.21 -10.66
N GLU A 75 -10.78 7.16 -9.85
CA GLU A 75 -12.04 6.69 -9.26
C GLU A 75 -12.46 7.51 -8.04
N TRP A 76 -11.53 7.82 -7.14
CA TRP A 76 -11.80 8.47 -5.86
C TRP A 76 -11.39 9.95 -5.84
N GLY A 77 -10.61 10.41 -6.83
CA GLY A 77 -10.13 11.77 -6.87
C GLY A 77 -9.09 12.05 -5.78
N ARG A 78 -9.03 13.31 -5.35
CA ARG A 78 -8.32 13.71 -4.13
C ARG A 78 -9.34 13.71 -2.99
N PRO A 79 -9.02 13.16 -1.81
CA PRO A 79 -9.93 13.13 -0.66
C PRO A 79 -10.30 14.54 -0.19
#